data_AF-A0A1H6VZK2-F1
#
_entry.id   AF-A0A1H6VZK2-F1
#
_cell.length_a   1.000
_cell.length_b   1.000
_cell.length_c   1.000
_cell.angle_alpha   90.00
_cell.angle_beta   90.00
_cell.angle_gamma   90.00
#
_symmetry.space_group_name_H-M   'P 1'
#
loop_
_entity.id
_entity.type
_entity.pdbx_description
1 polymer ?
#
loop_
_entity_poly.entity_id
_entity_poly.type
_entity_poly.pdbx_seq_one_letter_code
_entity_poly.pdbx_strand_id
1 'polypeptide(L)'
;MATTILATEIADLRQQRRDTRRELARVRWWRRLVRARRDLAVAFIADPIGAGSAGLDLSWEALAAGAPTSSELADAVWPEAEASSVAALESLDDLDTRLAAYEARVVATLDSVTGQMVRAMARAHTVETEEEEA
;
A
#
# COMPACT_ATOMS: atom_id res chain seq x y z
N MET A 1 7.36 38.44 19.69
CA MET A 1 6.20 37.57 20.01
C MET A 1 5.63 36.90 18.76
N ALA A 2 5.40 37.65 17.66
CA ALA A 2 4.90 37.10 16.40
C ALA A 2 5.79 35.97 15.84
N THR A 3 7.12 36.16 15.88
CA THR A 3 8.13 35.19 15.44
C THR A 3 8.04 33.84 16.18
N THR A 4 7.82 33.87 17.50
CA THR A 4 7.67 32.66 18.34
C THR A 4 6.38 31.90 18.03
N ILE A 5 5.29 32.60 17.72
CA ILE A 5 4.02 31.99 17.32
C ILE A 5 4.17 31.30 15.96
N LEU A 6 4.79 31.97 14.99
CA LEU A 6 5.06 31.40 13.67
C LEU A 6 6.00 30.19 13.73
N ALA A 7 7.03 30.24 14.58
CA ALA A 7 7.93 29.11 14.78
C ALA A 7 7.21 27.86 15.33
N THR A 8 6.29 28.06 16.28
CA THR A 8 5.45 26.98 16.83
C THR A 8 4.51 26.42 15.77
N GLU A 9 3.82 27.28 15.00
CA GLU A 9 2.94 26.86 13.89
C GLU A 9 3.69 25.99 12.87
N ILE A 10 4.90 26.40 12.48
CA ILE A 10 5.74 25.65 11.55
C ILE A 10 6.17 24.29 12.14
N ALA A 11 6.50 24.24 13.42
CA ALA A 11 6.87 23.00 14.10
C ALA A 11 5.71 21.98 14.11
N ASP A 12 4.50 22.45 14.40
CA ASP A 12 3.29 21.63 14.40
C ASP A 12 2.98 21.09 13.00
N LEU A 13 3.06 21.94 11.97
CA LEU A 13 2.86 21.53 10.58
C LEU A 13 3.91 20.51 10.10
N ARG A 14 5.17 20.65 10.54
CA ARG A 14 6.21 19.65 10.27
C ARG A 14 5.90 18.31 10.91
N GLN A 15 5.43 18.33 12.15
CA GLN A 15 5.06 17.11 12.86
C GLN A 15 3.86 16.43 12.18
N GLN A 16 2.81 17.19 11.89
CA GLN A 16 1.63 16.69 11.18
C GLN A 16 2.01 16.09 9.82
N ARG A 17 2.88 16.75 9.06
CA ARG A 17 3.39 16.24 7.77
C ARG A 17 4.12 14.90 7.92
N ARG A 18 4.95 14.72 8.96
CA ARG A 18 5.65 13.45 9.21
C ARG A 18 4.67 12.33 9.52
N ASP A 19 3.66 12.61 10.33
CA ASP A 19 2.66 11.62 10.71
C ASP A 19 1.78 11.23 9.53
N THR A 20 1.35 12.20 8.69
CA THR A 20 0.63 11.90 7.45
C THR A 20 1.45 11.05 6.48
N ARG A 21 2.77 11.27 6.38
CA ARG A 21 3.66 10.43 5.53
C ARG A 21 3.77 8.99 6.05
N ARG A 22 3.84 8.80 7.37
CA ARG A 22 3.85 7.47 7.99
C ARG A 22 2.56 6.73 7.72
N GLU A 23 1.43 7.43 7.85
CA GLU A 23 0.12 6.86 7.54
C GLU A 23 0.02 6.48 6.06
N LEU A 24 0.46 7.35 5.14
CA LEU A 24 0.48 7.04 3.72
C LEU A 24 1.31 5.78 3.41
N ALA A 25 2.47 5.62 4.04
CA ALA A 25 3.30 4.43 3.88
C ALA A 25 2.59 3.16 4.39
N ARG A 26 1.93 3.26 5.55
CA ARG A 26 1.13 2.16 6.14
C ARG A 26 -0.03 1.75 5.22
N VAL A 27 -0.80 2.71 4.72
CA VAL A 27 -1.93 2.43 3.82
C VAL A 27 -1.46 1.75 2.54
N ARG A 28 -0.37 2.25 1.93
CA ARG A 28 0.21 1.64 0.72
C ARG A 28 0.73 0.23 0.96
N TRP A 29 1.33 -0.01 2.12
CA TRP A 29 1.78 -1.34 2.51
C TRP A 29 0.61 -2.32 2.60
N TRP A 30 -0.45 -1.95 3.32
CA TRP A 30 -1.67 -2.77 3.41
C TRP A 30 -2.31 -3.02 2.05
N ARG A 31 -2.40 -1.99 1.21
CA ARG A 31 -2.98 -2.10 -0.12
C ARG A 31 -2.22 -3.08 -1.02
N ARG A 32 -0.89 -3.09 -0.94
CA ARG A 32 -0.06 -4.10 -1.64
C ARG A 32 -0.33 -5.50 -1.14
N LEU A 33 -0.48 -5.68 0.17
CA LEU A 33 -0.76 -6.98 0.77
C LEU A 33 -2.15 -7.51 0.37
N VAL A 34 -3.17 -6.65 0.38
CA VAL A 34 -4.53 -7.01 -0.04
C VAL A 34 -4.55 -7.45 -1.51
N ARG A 35 -3.84 -6.72 -2.38
CA ARG A 35 -3.71 -7.09 -3.80
C ARG A 35 -2.99 -8.41 -3.99
N ALA A 36 -1.87 -8.62 -3.31
CA ALA A 36 -1.16 -9.90 -3.37
C ALA A 36 -2.07 -11.06 -2.92
N ARG A 37 -2.87 -10.85 -1.85
CA ARG A 37 -3.82 -11.86 -1.39
C ARG A 37 -4.95 -12.11 -2.40
N ARG A 38 -5.44 -11.05 -3.06
CA ARG A 38 -6.42 -11.14 -4.15
C ARG A 38 -5.86 -11.94 -5.31
N ASP A 39 -4.64 -11.64 -5.75
CA ASP A 39 -3.97 -12.31 -6.87
C ASP A 39 -3.82 -13.82 -6.58
N LEU A 40 -3.42 -14.17 -5.35
CA LEU A 40 -3.36 -15.57 -4.89
C LEU A 40 -4.75 -16.24 -4.84
N ALA A 41 -5.78 -15.52 -4.40
CA ALA A 41 -7.14 -16.06 -4.38
C ALA A 41 -7.69 -16.30 -5.80
N VAL A 42 -7.42 -15.38 -6.74
CA VAL A 42 -7.77 -15.56 -8.15
C VAL A 42 -7.01 -16.75 -8.74
N ALA A 43 -5.71 -16.88 -8.48
CA ALA A 43 -4.91 -18.01 -8.94
C ALA A 43 -5.43 -19.35 -8.40
N PHE A 44 -5.84 -19.40 -7.13
CA PHE A 44 -6.44 -20.60 -6.53
C PHE A 44 -7.79 -20.97 -7.17
N ILE A 45 -8.65 -19.99 -7.46
CA ILE A 45 -9.94 -20.23 -8.12
C ILE A 45 -9.76 -20.63 -9.59
N ALA A 46 -8.74 -20.05 -10.26
CA ALA A 46 -8.44 -20.30 -11.65
C ALA A 46 -7.57 -21.56 -11.86
N ASP A 47 -7.15 -22.24 -10.79
CA ASP A 47 -6.24 -23.38 -10.87
C ASP A 47 -6.83 -24.51 -11.73
N PRO A 48 -6.22 -24.83 -12.89
CA PRO A 48 -6.69 -25.90 -13.77
C PRO A 48 -6.50 -27.30 -13.18
N ILE A 49 -5.73 -27.48 -12.08
CA ILE A 49 -5.44 -28.79 -11.49
C ILE A 49 -6.72 -29.48 -10.96
N GLY A 50 -7.78 -28.71 -10.64
CA GLY A 50 -9.10 -29.25 -10.31
C GLY A 50 -9.90 -29.78 -11.51
N ALA A 51 -9.56 -29.37 -12.74
CA ALA A 51 -10.23 -29.76 -13.97
C ALA A 51 -9.56 -30.99 -14.62
N GLY A 52 -9.34 -32.04 -13.83
CA GLY A 52 -8.89 -33.34 -14.31
C GLY A 52 -7.43 -33.34 -14.76
N SER A 53 -6.57 -33.92 -13.93
CA SER A 53 -5.28 -34.49 -14.33
C SER A 53 -5.48 -35.66 -15.30
N ALA A 54 -6.08 -35.40 -16.46
CA ALA A 54 -6.21 -36.35 -17.54
C ALA A 54 -4.88 -36.43 -18.31
N GLY A 55 -3.89 -37.05 -17.67
CA GLY A 55 -2.93 -37.94 -18.33
C GLY A 55 -1.80 -37.34 -19.17
N LEU A 56 -1.62 -36.01 -19.24
CA LEU A 56 -0.62 -35.41 -20.14
C LEU A 56 0.67 -34.87 -19.47
N ASP A 57 0.72 -34.68 -18.15
CA ASP A 57 1.73 -33.80 -17.54
C ASP A 57 3.03 -34.51 -17.08
N LEU A 58 2.96 -35.78 -16.70
CA LEU A 58 4.11 -36.51 -16.13
C LEU A 58 5.29 -36.70 -17.10
N SER A 59 5.05 -36.60 -18.42
CA SER A 59 6.09 -36.85 -19.43
C SER A 59 7.00 -35.64 -19.71
N TRP A 60 6.52 -34.41 -19.48
CA TRP A 60 7.29 -33.19 -19.71
C TRP A 60 8.06 -32.75 -18.46
N GLU A 61 7.46 -32.89 -17.27
CA GLU A 61 8.15 -32.63 -16.00
C GLU A 61 9.36 -33.56 -15.81
N ALA A 62 9.28 -34.81 -16.26
CA ALA A 62 10.39 -35.77 -16.22
C ALA A 62 11.59 -35.38 -17.11
N LEU A 63 11.39 -34.50 -18.10
CA LEU A 63 12.44 -34.01 -19.01
C LEU A 63 13.09 -32.70 -18.55
N ALA A 64 12.47 -31.99 -17.60
CA ALA A 64 12.96 -30.71 -17.11
C ALA A 64 13.95 -30.91 -15.94
N ALA A 65 15.18 -31.30 -16.27
CA ALA A 65 16.23 -31.51 -15.26
C ALA A 65 16.46 -30.24 -14.42
N GLY A 66 16.01 -30.27 -13.16
CA GLY A 66 16.17 -29.20 -12.17
C GLY A 66 15.05 -28.15 -12.10
N ALA A 67 13.97 -28.30 -12.86
CA ALA A 67 12.78 -27.47 -12.68
C ALA A 67 11.91 -28.01 -11.53
N PRO A 68 11.38 -27.14 -10.64
CA PRO A 68 10.45 -27.58 -9.61
C PRO A 68 9.17 -28.13 -10.24
N THR A 69 8.66 -29.23 -9.68
CA THR A 69 7.42 -29.86 -10.20
C THR A 69 6.19 -29.02 -9.86
N SER A 70 5.10 -29.21 -10.58
CA SER A 70 3.83 -28.53 -10.27
C SER A 70 3.34 -28.85 -8.85
N SER A 71 3.62 -30.05 -8.33
CA SER A 71 3.32 -30.41 -6.93
C SER A 71 4.22 -29.68 -5.93
N GLU A 72 5.52 -29.55 -6.20
CA GLU A 72 6.44 -28.79 -5.33
C GLU A 72 6.07 -27.31 -5.27
N LEU A 73 5.68 -26.72 -6.41
CA LEU A 73 5.18 -25.35 -6.46
C LEU A 73 3.83 -25.22 -5.74
N ALA A 74 2.93 -26.18 -5.91
CA ALA A 74 1.64 -26.18 -5.23
C ALA A 74 1.78 -26.28 -3.70
N ASP A 75 2.64 -27.19 -3.21
CA ASP A 75 2.91 -27.35 -1.77
C ASP A 75 3.58 -26.11 -1.18
N ALA A 76 4.47 -25.45 -1.95
CA ALA A 76 5.13 -24.22 -1.52
C ALA A 76 4.18 -23.00 -1.48
N VAL A 77 3.21 -22.94 -2.38
CA VAL A 77 2.27 -21.80 -2.51
C VAL A 77 1.02 -21.99 -1.66
N TRP A 78 0.54 -23.22 -1.46
CA TRP A 78 -0.68 -23.56 -0.71
C TRP A 78 -0.44 -24.65 0.38
N PRO A 79 0.43 -24.41 1.38
CA PRO A 79 0.77 -25.42 2.40
C PRO A 79 -0.41 -25.83 3.29
N GLU A 80 -1.38 -24.93 3.47
CA GLU A 80 -2.64 -25.16 4.19
C GLU A 80 -3.76 -24.56 3.33
N ALA A 81 -4.33 -25.34 2.41
CA ALA A 81 -5.36 -24.87 1.50
C ALA A 81 -6.69 -24.64 2.24
N GLU A 82 -6.80 -23.56 3.01
CA GLU A 82 -8.10 -22.96 3.32
C GLU A 82 -8.69 -22.48 2.00
N ALA A 83 -9.75 -23.15 1.56
CA ALA A 83 -10.41 -22.88 0.29
C ALA A 83 -10.76 -21.39 0.18
N SER A 84 -10.05 -20.67 -0.70
CA SER A 84 -10.38 -19.28 -1.00
C SER A 84 -11.66 -19.27 -1.84
N SER A 85 -12.72 -18.65 -1.33
CA SER A 85 -14.03 -18.59 -1.99
C SER A 85 -14.19 -17.32 -2.82
N VAL A 86 -15.13 -17.33 -3.78
CA VAL A 86 -15.51 -16.12 -4.54
C VAL A 86 -16.00 -15.00 -3.60
N ALA A 87 -16.71 -15.33 -2.52
CA ALA A 87 -17.13 -14.35 -1.51
C ALA A 87 -15.95 -13.71 -0.77
N ALA A 88 -14.86 -14.46 -0.53
CA ALA A 88 -13.64 -13.90 0.03
C ALA A 88 -12.95 -12.94 -0.96
N LEU A 89 -13.05 -13.19 -2.26
CA LEU A 89 -12.54 -12.30 -3.30
C LEU A 89 -13.30 -10.97 -3.34
N GLU A 90 -14.63 -11.00 -3.29
CA GLU A 90 -15.46 -9.78 -3.20
C GLU A 90 -15.10 -8.94 -1.97
N SER A 91 -14.88 -9.59 -0.82
CA SER A 91 -14.44 -8.92 0.40
C SER A 91 -13.07 -8.23 0.26
N LEU A 92 -12.12 -8.85 -0.46
CA LEU A 92 -10.81 -8.26 -0.75
C LEU A 92 -10.92 -7.05 -1.68
N ASP A 93 -11.85 -7.09 -2.65
CA ASP A 93 -12.12 -5.99 -3.58
C ASP A 93 -12.73 -4.78 -2.88
N ASP A 94 -13.70 -5.02 -2.00
CA ASP A 94 -14.28 -4.00 -1.13
C ASP A 94 -13.20 -3.36 -0.25
N LEU A 95 -12.27 -4.18 0.27
CA LEU A 95 -11.18 -3.69 1.10
C LEU A 95 -10.17 -2.85 0.30
N ASP A 96 -9.73 -3.27 -0.91
CA ASP A 96 -8.86 -2.45 -1.77
C ASP A 96 -9.55 -1.13 -2.13
N THR A 97 -10.85 -1.16 -2.42
CA THR A 97 -11.63 0.05 -2.73
C THR A 97 -11.65 1.03 -1.56
N ARG A 98 -11.92 0.53 -0.35
CA ARG A 98 -11.91 1.36 0.87
C ARG A 98 -10.51 1.91 1.18
N LEU A 99 -9.47 1.10 1.01
CA LEU A 99 -8.07 1.52 1.19
C LEU A 99 -7.66 2.55 0.14
N ALA A 100 -8.08 2.40 -1.12
CA ALA A 100 -7.82 3.35 -2.19
C ALA A 100 -8.45 4.73 -1.90
N ALA A 101 -9.72 4.72 -1.46
CA ALA A 101 -10.42 5.94 -1.07
C ALA A 101 -9.74 6.61 0.14
N TYR A 102 -9.26 5.82 1.10
CA TYR A 102 -8.52 6.35 2.24
C TYR A 102 -7.15 6.90 1.83
N GLU A 103 -6.39 6.20 1.00
CA GLU A 103 -5.12 6.67 0.44
C GLU A 103 -5.28 8.04 -0.23
N ALA A 104 -6.33 8.20 -1.06
CA ALA A 104 -6.63 9.47 -1.71
C ALA A 104 -6.85 10.62 -0.71
N ARG A 105 -7.58 10.36 0.39
CA ARG A 105 -7.78 11.35 1.46
C ARG A 105 -6.47 11.69 2.19
N VAL A 106 -5.63 10.70 2.46
CA VAL A 106 -4.33 10.91 3.12
C VAL A 106 -3.38 11.71 2.21
N VAL A 107 -3.36 11.43 0.91
CA VAL A 107 -2.60 12.23 -0.08
C VAL A 107 -3.09 13.67 -0.11
N ALA A 108 -4.40 13.90 -0.23
CA ALA A 108 -4.97 15.25 -0.22
C ALA A 108 -4.64 16.00 1.09
N THR A 109 -4.65 15.30 2.23
CA THR A 109 -4.26 15.86 3.53
C THR A 109 -2.79 16.25 3.54
N LEU A 110 -1.91 15.38 3.04
CA LEU A 110 -0.47 15.64 2.96
C LEU A 110 -0.15 16.88 2.11
N ASP A 111 -0.83 17.02 0.98
CA ASP A 111 -0.70 18.17 0.08
C ASP A 111 -1.19 19.45 0.76
N SER A 112 -2.34 19.40 1.44
CA SER A 112 -2.88 20.52 2.21
C SER A 112 -1.91 20.98 3.33
N VAL A 113 -1.40 20.05 4.14
CA VAL A 113 -0.44 20.35 5.21
C VAL A 113 0.86 20.93 4.63
N THR A 114 1.34 20.37 3.52
CA THR A 114 2.53 20.90 2.84
C THR A 114 2.30 22.32 2.34
N GLY A 115 1.14 22.62 1.76
CA GLY A 115 0.78 23.96 1.32
C GLY A 115 0.66 24.96 2.50
N GLN A 116 0.10 24.52 3.63
CA GLN A 116 0.04 25.34 4.85
C GLN A 116 1.44 25.63 5.40
N MET A 117 2.32 24.63 5.44
CA MET A 117 3.70 24.77 5.90
C MET A 117 4.49 25.76 5.05
N VAL A 118 4.36 25.69 3.71
CA VAL A 118 5.03 26.63 2.80
C VAL A 118 4.54 28.07 3.05
N ARG A 119 3.23 28.27 3.22
CA ARG A 119 2.68 29.61 3.55
C ARG A 119 3.17 30.12 4.90
N ALA A 120 3.23 29.27 5.91
CA ALA A 120 3.74 29.65 7.23
C ALA A 120 5.23 30.04 7.17
N MET A 121 6.04 29.29 6.44
CA MET A 121 7.45 29.62 6.20
C MET A 121 7.62 30.95 5.45
N ALA A 122 6.80 31.22 4.44
CA ALA A 122 6.83 32.49 3.72
C ALA A 122 6.51 33.68 4.64
N ARG A 123 5.50 33.55 5.51
CA ARG A 123 5.16 34.58 6.52
C ARG A 123 6.27 34.78 7.55
N ALA A 124 6.92 33.70 7.98
CA ALA A 124 8.06 33.82 8.91
C ALA A 124 9.21 34.61 8.25
N HIS A 125 9.51 34.33 6.98
CA HIS A 125 10.56 35.04 6.25
C HIS A 125 10.27 36.54 6.07
N THR A 126 9.01 36.91 5.79
CA THR A 126 8.64 38.34 5.70
C THR A 126 8.78 39.05 7.04
N VAL A 127 8.43 38.40 8.15
CA VAL A 127 8.60 39.00 9.49
C VAL A 127 10.07 39.14 9.86
N GLU A 128 10.91 38.15 9.54
CA GLU A 128 12.36 38.22 9.79
C GLU A 128 13.01 39.37 9.01
N THR A 129 12.64 39.57 7.74
CA THR A 129 13.17 40.67 6.92
C THR A 129 12.72 42.05 7.40
N GLU A 130 11.47 42.20 7.83
CA GLU A 130 10.98 43.45 8.44
C GLU A 130 11.66 43.75 9.79
N GLU A 131 11.99 42.73 10.58
CA GLU A 131 12.74 42.88 11.83
C GLU A 131 14.22 43.25 11.61
N GLU A 132 14.84 42.86 10.49
CA GLU A 132 16.22 43.24 10.13
C GLU A 132 16.33 44.67 9.58
N GLU A 133 15.26 45.20 8.97
CA GLU A 133 15.23 46.55 8.38
C GLU A 133 14.77 47.65 9.37
N ALA A 134 14.25 47.28 10.54
CA ALA A 134 13.74 48.18 11.59
C ALA A 134 14.76 48.49 12.69
#